data_AF-A0A7Z9WQZ2-F1
#
_entry.id   AF-A0A7Z9WQZ2-F1
#
_cell.length_a   1.000
_cell.length_b   1.000
_cell.length_c   1.000
_cell.angle_alpha   90.00
_cell.angle_beta   90.00
_cell.angle_gamma   90.00
#
_symmetry.space_group_name_H-M   'P 1'
#
loop_
_entity.id
_entity.type
_entity.pdbx_description
1 polymer ?
#
loop_
_entity_poly.entity_id
_entity_poly.type
_entity_poly.pdbx_seq_one_letter_code
_entity_poly.pdbx_strand_id
1 'polypeptide(L)'
;MVEDRAERVTIAGSGKVSGGVYESVRVAGAGKITGDVEAKSISTAGSCKIEGNAKAEELTTAGTCKVAGSVEAGEMKTAGTCSVEGDVKADLFKCSGSQKI
;
A
#
# COMPACT_ATOMS: atom_id res chain seq x y z
N MET A 1 -18.51 -18.85 -9.74
CA MET A 1 -17.35 -19.28 -8.93
C MET A 1 -16.13 -18.89 -9.75
N VAL A 2 -15.57 -17.70 -9.52
CA VAL A 2 -14.50 -17.17 -10.39
C VAL A 2 -13.15 -17.51 -9.79
N GLU A 3 -12.51 -18.44 -10.48
CA GLU A 3 -11.09 -18.75 -10.41
C GLU A 3 -10.31 -17.53 -10.85
N ASP A 4 -9.39 -17.06 -10.02
CA ASP A 4 -8.50 -15.96 -10.34
C ASP A 4 -7.11 -16.38 -9.90
N ARG A 5 -6.34 -16.87 -10.87
CA ARG A 5 -4.97 -17.34 -10.72
C ARG A 5 -3.98 -16.17 -10.78
N ALA A 6 -4.39 -15.08 -10.15
CA ALA A 6 -3.62 -13.88 -9.88
C ALA A 6 -2.57 -14.17 -8.81
N GLU A 7 -1.38 -13.59 -8.90
CA GLU A 7 -0.40 -13.66 -7.82
C GLU A 7 -0.92 -12.81 -6.64
N ARG A 8 -1.66 -13.47 -5.76
CA ARG A 8 -2.34 -12.89 -4.61
C ARG A 8 -1.49 -13.05 -3.38
N VAL A 9 -0.94 -11.95 -2.89
CA VAL A 9 -0.17 -11.95 -1.65
C VAL A 9 -1.12 -11.66 -0.51
N THR A 10 -1.25 -12.59 0.44
CA THR A 10 -1.97 -12.34 1.69
C THR A 10 -0.99 -12.45 2.85
N ILE A 11 -0.83 -11.36 3.59
CA ILE A 11 0.01 -11.28 4.77
C ILE A 11 -0.90 -11.10 5.98
N ALA A 12 -0.84 -12.02 6.95
CA ALA A 12 -1.54 -11.91 8.22
C ALA A 12 -0.49 -11.88 9.35
N GLY A 13 -0.41 -10.78 10.09
CA GLY A 13 0.57 -10.57 11.17
C GLY A 13 1.67 -9.60 10.78
N SER A 14 2.92 -10.05 10.73
CA SER A 14 4.08 -9.22 10.34
C SER A 14 4.72 -9.80 9.08
N GLY A 15 4.69 -9.06 7.98
CA GLY A 15 5.24 -9.51 6.71
C GLY A 15 6.30 -8.56 6.18
N LYS A 16 7.40 -9.15 5.71
CA LYS A 16 8.39 -8.45 4.90
C LYS A 16 8.17 -8.82 3.45
N VAL A 17 8.07 -7.81 2.61
CA VAL A 17 7.98 -7.96 1.16
C VAL A 17 9.26 -7.38 0.58
N SER A 18 10.03 -8.21 -0.12
CA SER A 18 10.97 -7.69 -1.10
C SER A 18 10.17 -7.15 -2.27
N GLY A 19 10.56 -5.99 -2.79
CA GLY A 19 9.86 -5.35 -3.90
C GLY A 19 9.57 -6.30 -5.08
N GLY A 20 8.50 -6.02 -5.82
CA GLY A 20 8.00 -6.86 -6.90
C GLY A 20 6.64 -6.40 -7.43
N VAL A 21 6.19 -7.07 -8.50
CA VAL A 21 4.90 -6.81 -9.15
C VAL A 21 3.90 -7.89 -8.73
N TYR A 22 2.75 -7.50 -8.21
CA TYR A 22 1.69 -8.38 -7.74
C TYR A 22 0.36 -8.02 -8.39
N GLU A 23 -0.57 -8.96 -8.46
CA GLU A 23 -1.90 -8.64 -9.00
C GLU A 23 -2.85 -8.17 -7.90
N SER A 24 -2.89 -8.85 -6.75
CA SER A 24 -3.63 -8.35 -5.58
C SER A 24 -2.85 -8.56 -4.29
N VAL A 25 -2.74 -7.50 -3.50
CA VAL A 25 -2.00 -7.55 -2.23
C VAL A 25 -2.97 -7.25 -1.10
N ARG A 26 -3.14 -8.22 -0.20
CA ARG A 26 -3.79 -8.05 1.09
C ARG A 26 -2.76 -8.12 2.20
N VAL A 27 -2.64 -7.05 2.97
CA VAL A 27 -1.79 -7.00 4.16
C VAL A 27 -2.68 -6.71 5.37
N ALA A 28 -2.64 -7.58 6.36
CA ALA A 28 -3.30 -7.40 7.63
C ALA A 28 -2.25 -7.49 8.75
N GLY A 29 -1.87 -6.34 9.33
CA GLY A 29 -0.92 -6.21 10.43
C GLY A 29 0.23 -5.24 10.10
N ALA A 30 1.47 -5.68 10.28
CA ALA A 30 2.68 -4.88 10.05
C ALA A 30 3.37 -5.28 8.73
N GLY A 31 3.28 -4.43 7.71
CA GLY A 31 3.94 -4.64 6.42
C GLY A 31 5.21 -3.82 6.31
N LYS A 32 6.35 -4.46 6.00
CA LYS A 32 7.59 -3.73 5.67
C LYS A 32 8.04 -4.06 4.25
N ILE A 33 8.23 -3.02 3.44
CA ILE A 33 8.65 -3.14 2.05
C ILE A 33 10.03 -2.51 1.90
N THR A 34 11.03 -3.33 1.56
CA THR A 34 12.44 -2.92 1.42
C THR A 34 12.84 -2.68 -0.04
N GLY A 35 11.88 -2.35 -0.91
CA GLY A 35 12.08 -2.07 -2.33
C GLY A 35 10.80 -1.52 -2.98
N ASP A 36 10.77 -1.51 -4.30
CA ASP A 36 9.64 -1.00 -5.08
C ASP A 36 8.52 -2.04 -5.18
N VAL A 37 7.29 -1.66 -4.86
CA VAL A 37 6.13 -2.54 -5.00
C VAL A 37 5.20 -2.00 -6.08
N GLU A 38 4.73 -2.86 -6.96
CA GLU A 38 3.71 -2.53 -7.96
C GLU A 38 2.56 -3.52 -7.84
N ALA A 39 1.32 -3.05 -7.72
CA ALA A 39 0.18 -3.96 -7.80
C ALA A 39 -1.10 -3.31 -8.33
N LYS A 40 -1.98 -4.09 -8.95
CA LYS A 40 -3.28 -3.56 -9.40
C LYS A 40 -4.17 -3.14 -8.24
N SER A 41 -4.38 -4.04 -7.27
CA SER A 41 -5.22 -3.75 -6.11
C SER A 41 -4.49 -4.05 -4.81
N ILE A 42 -4.31 -3.02 -3.98
CA ILE A 42 -3.67 -3.13 -2.67
C ILE A 42 -4.71 -2.82 -1.59
N SER A 43 -4.86 -3.74 -0.65
CA SER A 43 -5.60 -3.54 0.60
C SER A 43 -4.67 -3.79 1.77
N THR A 44 -4.37 -2.75 2.53
CA THR A 44 -3.51 -2.80 3.70
C THR A 44 -4.30 -2.39 4.93
N ALA A 45 -4.24 -3.17 6.00
CA ALA A 45 -4.91 -2.92 7.26
C ALA A 45 -3.88 -3.06 8.38
N GLY A 46 -3.50 -1.95 9.01
CA GLY A 46 -2.53 -1.90 10.10
C GLY A 46 -1.43 -0.86 9.89
N SER A 47 -0.18 -1.26 10.12
CA SER A 47 1.00 -0.40 10.04
C SER A 47 1.88 -0.78 8.86
N CYS A 48 1.93 0.06 7.82
CA CYS A 48 2.80 -0.19 6.67
C CYS A 48 3.99 0.77 6.66
N LYS A 49 5.19 0.22 6.43
CA LYS A 49 6.41 0.99 6.24
C LYS A 49 7.06 0.64 4.90
N ILE A 50 7.22 1.62 4.03
CA ILE A 50 7.75 1.45 2.69
C ILE A 50 9.05 2.26 2.60
N GLU A 51 10.18 1.58 2.39
CA GLU A 51 11.47 2.25 2.19
C GLU A 51 11.72 2.62 0.71
N GLY A 52 11.05 1.95 -0.23
CA GLY A 52 11.09 2.25 -1.68
C GLY A 52 9.85 2.95 -2.20
N ASN A 53 9.58 2.81 -3.51
CA ASN A 53 8.39 3.38 -4.14
C ASN A 53 7.20 2.42 -4.09
N ALA A 54 5.99 2.98 -3.96
CA ALA A 54 4.75 2.19 -3.95
C ALA A 54 3.86 2.59 -5.12
N LYS A 55 3.62 1.66 -6.04
CA LYS A 55 2.77 1.86 -7.21
C LYS A 55 1.52 0.99 -7.15
N ALA A 56 0.33 1.58 -7.31
CA ALA A 56 -0.89 0.79 -7.45
C ALA A 56 -2.02 1.47 -8.18
N GLU A 57 -2.88 0.74 -8.90
CA GLU A 57 -4.07 1.38 -9.48
C GLU A 57 -5.10 1.71 -8.40
N GLU A 58 -5.43 0.75 -7.54
CA GLU A 58 -6.37 0.94 -6.44
C GLU A 58 -5.70 0.60 -5.11
N LEU A 59 -5.50 1.60 -4.25
CA LEU A 59 -4.80 1.44 -2.99
C LEU A 59 -5.71 1.85 -1.82
N THR A 60 -6.16 0.87 -1.06
CA THR A 60 -6.88 1.09 0.19
C THR A 60 -5.96 0.78 1.36
N THR A 61 -5.78 1.75 2.25
CA THR A 61 -5.06 1.56 3.51
C THR A 61 -5.93 1.95 4.69
N ALA A 62 -5.87 1.16 5.75
CA ALA A 62 -6.56 1.42 7.01
C ALA A 62 -5.55 1.32 8.16
N GLY A 63 -5.27 2.43 8.84
CA GLY A 63 -4.33 2.48 9.96
C GLY A 63 -3.25 3.54 9.79
N THR A 64 -1.98 3.14 10.01
CA THR A 64 -0.82 4.04 9.93
C THR A 64 0.10 3.64 8.78
N CYS A 65 0.32 4.54 7.83
CA CYS A 65 1.21 4.31 6.70
C CYS A 65 2.38 5.29 6.75
N LYS A 66 3.60 4.76 6.68
CA LYS A 66 4.84 5.54 6.59
C LYS A 66 5.57 5.18 5.30
N VAL A 67 5.79 6.15 4.43
CA VAL A 67 6.50 5.94 3.17
C VAL A 67 7.70 6.86 3.13
N ALA A 68 8.90 6.29 3.03
CA ALA A 68 10.14 7.05 2.93
C ALA A 68 10.42 7.49 1.48
N GLY A 69 9.95 6.71 0.49
CA GLY A 69 10.05 7.03 -0.93
C GLY A 69 8.79 7.72 -1.48
N SER A 70 8.50 7.51 -2.76
CA SER A 70 7.34 8.09 -3.44
C SER A 70 6.17 7.09 -3.53
N VAL A 71 4.95 7.62 -3.48
CA VAL A 71 3.71 6.85 -3.68
C VAL A 71 3.07 7.29 -4.99
N GLU A 72 2.77 6.35 -5.87
CA GLU A 72 2.07 6.60 -7.13
C GLU A 72 0.82 5.70 -7.20
N ALA A 73 -0.37 6.27 -7.05
CA ALA A 73 -1.61 5.50 -7.08
C ALA A 73 -2.72 6.12 -7.90
N GLY A 74 -3.44 5.35 -8.71
CA GLY A 74 -4.59 5.89 -9.46
C GLY A 74 -5.68 6.39 -8.53
N GLU A 75 -6.22 5.49 -7.71
CA GLU A 75 -7.20 5.78 -6.68
C GLU A 75 -6.68 5.31 -5.31
N MET A 76 -6.46 6.27 -4.40
CA MET A 76 -5.91 6.04 -3.07
C MET A 76 -6.94 6.39 -2.01
N LYS A 77 -7.31 5.40 -1.19
CA LYS A 77 -8.18 5.53 -0.03
C LYS A 77 -7.41 5.23 1.23
N THR A 78 -7.12 6.25 2.02
CA THR A 78 -6.45 6.09 3.32
C THR A 78 -7.41 6.41 4.45
N ALA A 79 -7.56 5.48 5.40
CA ALA A 79 -8.34 5.68 6.61
C ALA A 79 -7.41 5.64 7.82
N GLY A 80 -7.03 6.81 8.35
CA GLY A 80 -6.12 6.93 9.49
C GLY A 80 -5.00 7.95 9.29
N THR A 81 -3.77 7.56 9.63
CA THR A 81 -2.60 8.46 9.62
C THR A 81 -1.62 8.07 8.53
N CYS A 82 -1.39 8.95 7.56
CA CYS A 82 -0.41 8.73 6.50
C CYS A 82 0.73 9.74 6.65
N SER A 83 1.97 9.27 6.62
CA SER A 83 3.16 10.10 6.53
C SER A 83 4.02 9.67 5.36
N VAL A 84 4.31 10.60 4.46
CA VAL A 84 5.14 10.36 3.29
C VAL A 84 6.27 11.37 3.32
N GLU A 85 7.52 10.90 3.19
CA GLU A 85 8.70 11.77 3.14
C GLU A 85 9.07 12.18 1.70
N GLY A 86 8.69 11.37 0.70
CA GLY A 86 8.85 11.68 -0.73
C GLY A 86 7.59 12.26 -1.37
N ASP A 87 7.45 12.06 -2.67
CA ASP A 87 6.31 12.57 -3.44
C ASP A 87 5.09 11.64 -3.37
N VAL A 88 3.90 12.22 -3.21
CA VAL A 88 2.63 11.52 -3.38
C VAL A 88 1.99 11.96 -4.67
N LYS A 89 1.77 11.00 -5.56
CA LYS A 89 1.07 11.20 -6.82
C LYS A 89 -0.15 10.30 -6.83
N ALA A 90 -1.33 10.91 -6.73
CA ALA A 90 -2.56 10.16 -6.90
C ALA A 90 -3.58 10.95 -7.72
N ASP A 91 -4.27 10.24 -8.61
CA ASP A 91 -5.32 10.84 -9.46
C ASP A 91 -6.56 11.16 -8.61
N LEU A 92 -6.99 10.20 -7.79
CA LEU A 92 -8.05 10.37 -6.82
C LEU A 92 -7.58 9.98 -5.42
N PHE A 93 -7.43 10.97 -4.55
CA PHE A 93 -7.02 10.77 -3.17
C PHE A 93 -8.19 11.04 -2.21
N LYS A 94 -8.67 9.99 -1.55
CA LYS A 94 -9.68 10.04 -0.48
C LYS A 94 -9.01 9.71 0.84
N CYS A 95 -8.99 10.65 1.77
CA CYS A 95 -8.53 10.36 3.12
C CYS A 95 -9.54 10.74 4.19
N SER A 96 -9.84 9.76 5.06
CA SER A 96 -10.58 9.95 6.31
C SER A 96 -9.61 9.80 7.47
N GLY A 97 -8.96 10.89 7.88
CA GLY A 97 -8.03 10.91 9.01
C GLY A 97 -7.02 12.06 8.94
N SER A 98 -5.98 12.01 9.77
CA SER A 98 -4.93 13.05 9.82
C SER A 98 -3.74 12.63 8.98
N GLN A 99 -3.40 13.34 7.91
CA GLN A 99 -2.17 13.06 7.15
C GLN A 99 -1.13 14.12 7.42
N LYS A 100 0.13 13.70 7.47
CA LYS A 100 1.28 14.59 7.54
C LYS A 100 2.09 14.35 6.27
N ILE A 101 1.84 15.19 5.28
CA ILE A 101 2.41 15.15 3.93
C ILE A 101 3.18 16.45 3.77
#